data_AF-W1WL64-F1
#
_entry.id   AF-W1WL64-F1
#
_cell.length_a   1.000
_cell.length_b   1.000
_cell.length_c   1.000
_cell.angle_alpha   90.00
_cell.angle_beta   90.00
_cell.angle_gamma   90.00
#
_symmetry.space_group_name_H-M   'P 1'
#
loop_
_entity.id
_entity.type
_entity.pdbx_description
1 polymer ?
#
loop_
_entity_poly.entity_id
_entity_poly.type
_entity_poly.pdbx_seq_one_letter_code
_entity_poly.pdbx_strand_id
1 'polypeptide(L)' 'MERIFVLLRSPGSATAVLLGATLIALIVANSPLATQYMSLVNLKLGPLTTMEWVNDALMAIFFLF' A
#
# COMPACT_ATOMS: atom_id res chain seq x y z
N MET A 1 -11.32 -5.68 20.32
CA MET A 1 -11.17 -5.92 18.87
C MET A 1 -12.39 -5.51 18.04
N GLU A 2 -13.62 -5.50 18.57
CA GLU A 2 -14.84 -5.08 17.82
C GLU A 2 -14.81 -3.65 17.25
N ARG A 3 -14.19 -2.69 17.94
CA ARG A 3 -14.23 -1.27 17.54
C ARG A 3 -13.55 -0.97 16.20
N ILE A 4 -12.53 -1.74 15.84
CA ILE A 4 -11.83 -1.62 14.54
C ILE A 4 -12.76 -2.04 13.40
N PHE A 5 -13.51 -3.13 13.57
CA PHE A 5 -14.47 -3.60 12.57
C PHE A 5 -15.65 -2.64 12.38
N VAL A 6 -16.07 -1.95 13.44
CA VAL A 6 -17.08 -0.89 13.36
C VAL A 6 -16.57 0.30 12.53
N LEU A 7 -15.29 0.69 12.69
CA LEU A 7 -14.69 1.74 11.87
C LEU A 7 -14.61 1.35 10.39
N LEU A 8 -14.23 0.11 10.08
CA LEU A 8 -14.14 -0.44 8.71
C LEU A 8 -15.49 -0.51 7.97
N ARG A 9 -16.61 -0.60 8.69
CA ARG A 9 -17.97 -0.65 8.11
C ARG A 9 -18.58 0.73 7.81
N SER A 10 -17.93 1.82 8.21
CA SER A 10 -18.45 3.17 7.98
C SER A 10 -18.11 3.69 6.57
N PRO A 11 -18.93 4.56 5.95
CA PRO A 11 -18.62 5.16 4.64
C PRO A 11 -17.27 5.91 4.59
N GLY A 12 -16.81 6.45 5.72
CA GLY A 12 -15.51 7.14 5.84
C GLY A 12 -14.31 6.21 6.05
N SER A 13 -14.53 4.89 6.14
CA SER A 13 -13.49 3.92 6.48
C SER A 13 -12.40 3.83 5.42
N ALA A 14 -12.78 3.89 4.14
CA ALA A 14 -11.85 3.82 3.03
C ALA A 14 -10.81 4.95 3.11
N THR A 15 -11.26 6.19 3.34
CA THR A 15 -10.39 7.35 3.52
C THR A 15 -9.48 7.20 4.74
N ALA A 16 -10.01 6.69 5.85
CA ALA A 16 -9.20 6.46 7.05
C ALA A 16 -8.10 5.42 6.83
N VAL A 17 -8.41 4.33 6.12
CA VAL A 17 -7.43 3.29 5.76
C VAL A 17 -6.38 3.86 4.80
N LEU A 18 -6.78 4.63 3.80
CA LEU A 18 -5.86 5.29 2.86
C LEU A 18 -4.92 6.26 3.59
N LEU A 19 -5.45 7.10 4.48
CA LEU A 19 -4.64 8.01 5.29
C LEU A 19 -3.67 7.25 6.19
N GLY A 20 -4.13 6.16 6.81
CA GLY A 20 -3.28 5.27 7.61
C GLY A 20 -2.14 4.68 6.79
N ALA A 21 -2.43 4.16 5.59
CA ALA A 21 -1.41 3.63 4.69
C ALA A 21 -0.39 4.70 4.27
N THR A 22 -0.84 5.92 3.97
CA THR A 22 0.04 7.05 3.64
C THR A 22 0.97 7.40 4.79
N LEU A 23 0.45 7.46 6.02
CA LEU A 23 1.28 7.74 7.21
C LEU A 23 2.34 6.65 7.41
N ILE A 24 1.96 5.38 7.26
CA ILE A 24 2.90 4.26 7.36
C ILE A 24 3.98 4.37 6.28
N ALA A 25 3.60 4.67 5.04
CA ALA A 25 4.55 4.83 3.94
C ALA A 25 5.56 5.96 4.22
N LEU A 26 5.09 7.10 4.73
CA LEU A 26 5.97 8.22 5.12
C LEU A 26 6.94 7.82 6.24
N ILE A 27 6.46 7.12 7.27
CA ILE A 27 7.31 6.64 8.37
C ILE A 27 8.38 5.68 7.82
N VAL A 28 7.99 4.68 7.03
CA VAL A 28 8.93 3.71 6.47
C VAL A 28 9.98 4.39 5.59
N ALA A 29 9.56 5.31 4.71
CA ALA A 29 10.45 6.03 3.79
C ALA A 29 11.45 6.95 4.49
N ASN A 30 11.15 7.44 5.69
CA ASN A 30 12.03 8.32 6.48
C ASN A 30 12.73 7.59 7.63
N SER A 31 12.77 6.25 7.61
CA SER A 31 13.36 5.42 8.67
C SER A 31 14.57 4.63 8.17
N PRO A 32 15.34 3.97 9.06
CA PRO A 32 16.41 3.05 8.65
C PRO A 32 15.96 1.88 7.77
N LEU A 33 14.65 1.56 7.75
CA LEU A 33 14.09 0.54 6.86
C LEU A 33 13.97 0.99 5.40
N ALA A 34 14.16 2.29 5.10
CA ALA A 34 13.96 2.86 3.78
C ALA A 34 14.81 2.16 2.71
N THR A 35 16.09 1.88 2.98
CA THR A 35 16.99 1.23 2.02
C THR A 35 16.52 -0.19 1.69
N GLN A 36 16.07 -0.95 2.69
CA GLN A 36 15.56 -2.32 2.49
C GLN A 36 14.19 -2.32 1.80
N TYR A 37 13.33 -1.35 2.12
CA TYR A 37 12.06 -1.17 1.41
C TYR A 37 12.31 -0.83 -0.07
N MET A 38 13.22 0.12 -0.34
CA MET A 38 13.57 0.54 -1.70
C MET A 38 14.21 -0.59 -2.51
N SER A 39 15.02 -1.45 -1.89
CA SER A 39 15.57 -2.62 -2.61
C SER A 39 14.50 -3.65 -2.96
N LEU A 40 13.51 -3.86 -2.09
CA LEU A 40 12.38 -4.77 -2.35
C LEU A 40 11.50 -4.26 -3.50
N VAL A 41 11.10 -2.98 -3.47
CA VAL A 41 10.19 -2.41 -4.47
C VAL A 41 10.86 -2.29 -5.84
N ASN A 42 12.19 -2.10 -5.89
CA ASN A 42 12.97 -2.07 -7.13
C ASN A 42 13.50 -3.45 -7.58
N LEU A 43 13.21 -4.52 -6.83
CA LEU A 43 13.61 -5.87 -7.22
C LEU A 43 12.94 -6.21 -8.56
N LYS A 44 13.73 -6.60 -9.57
CA LYS A 44 13.19 -7.04 -10.86
C LYS A 44 12.60 -8.45 -10.76
N LEU A 45 11.34 -8.59 -11.13
CA LEU A 45 10.60 -9.84 -11.22
C LEU A 45 10.18 -10.06 -12.69
N GLY A 46 11.07 -10.69 -13.47
CA GLY A 46 10.90 -10.81 -14.92
C GLY A 46 11.18 -9.47 -15.64
N PRO A 47 10.28 -8.97 -16.50
CA PRO A 47 10.50 -7.73 -17.25
C PRO A 47 10.31 -6.46 -16.41
N LEU A 48 9.52 -6.53 -15.33
CA LEU A 48 9.12 -5.39 -14.50
C LEU A 48 9.70 -5.51 -13.09
N THR A 49 9.78 -4.38 -12.40
CA THR A 49 10.07 -4.29 -10.96
C THR A 49 8.87 -4.73 -10.13
N THR A 50 9.11 -5.09 -8.86
CA THR A 50 8.04 -5.39 -7.89
C THR A 50 7.03 -4.24 -7.82
N MET A 51 7.49 -2.98 -7.83
CA MET A 51 6.62 -1.81 -7.75
C MET A 51 5.71 -1.68 -8.97
N GLU A 52 6.25 -1.89 -10.17
CA GLU A 52 5.47 -1.86 -11.42
C GLU A 52 4.41 -2.97 -11.42
N TRP A 53 4.77 -4.20 -11.04
CA TRP A 53 3.81 -5.30 -10.91
C TRP A 53 2.68 -4.99 -9.93
N VAL A 54 3.00 -4.45 -8.75
CA VAL A 54 1.99 -4.09 -7.74
C VAL A 54 1.08 -2.98 -8.25
N ASN A 55 1.63 -1.95 -8.89
CA ASN A 55 0.83 -0.87 -9.47
C ASN A 55 -0.12 -1.40 -10.55
N ASP A 56 0.38 -2.18 -11.51
CA ASP A 56 -0.43 -2.69 -12.61
C ASP A 56 -1.54 -3.63 -12.11
N ALA A 57 -1.23 -4.52 -11.16
CA ALA A 57 -2.22 -5.44 -10.59
C ALA A 57 -3.30 -4.71 -9.78
N LEU A 58 -2.91 -3.75 -8.93
CA LEU A 58 -3.87 -2.96 -8.15
C LEU A 58 -4.76 -2.09 -9.04
N MET A 59 -4.19 -1.49 -10.09
CA MET A 59 -4.94 -0.73 -11.08
C MET A 59 -5.89 -1.65 -11.86
N ALA A 60 -5.43 -2.82 -12.31
CA ALA A 60 -6.27 -3.79 -12.99
C ALA A 60 -7.49 -4.20 -12.14
N ILE A 61 -7.32 -4.38 -10.83
CA ILE A 61 -8.43 -4.68 -9.90
C ILE A 61 -9.33 -3.45 -9.69
N PHE A 62 -8.76 -2.26 -9.52
CA PHE A 62 -9.54 -1.03 -9.28
C PHE A 62 -10.46 -0.70 -10.47
N PHE A 63 -9.99 -0.94 -11.70
CA PHE A 63 -10.75 -0.74 -12.93
C PHE A 63 -11.48 -2.01 -13.41
N LEU A 64 -11.51 -3.06 -12.59
CA LEU A 64 -12.32 -4.24 -12.87
C LEU A 64 -13.78 -3.89 -12.52
N PHE A 65 -14.60 -3.70 -13.56
CA PHE A 65 -16.01 -3.25 -13.54
C PHE A 65 -16.20 -1.73 -13.46
#